data_AF-A0AAT9RKC1-F1
#
_entry.id   AF-A0AAT9RKC1-F1
#
_cell.length_a   1.000
_cell.length_b   1.000
_cell.length_c   1.000
_cell.angle_alpha   90.00
_cell.angle_beta   90.00
_cell.angle_gamma   90.00
#
_symmetry.space_group_name_H-M   'P 1'
#
loop_
_entity.id
_entity.type
_entity.pdbx_description
1 polymer ?
#
loop_
_entity_poly.entity_id
_entity_poly.type
_entity_poly.pdbx_seq_one_letter_code
_entity_poly.pdbx_strand_id
1 'polypeptide(L)'
;MRGKVSLGPWFTSVFRLLAGARRLRGTPFDLFGYAHVRRVERELIAEYRRVIEEVLRFLDPTNHALAVTIAGLPDEVRGYEQTKLDNVTRYRQRLDDLRRELTRSQPVSAP
;
A
#
# COMPACT_ATOMS: atom_id res chain seq x y z
N MET A 1 -24.07 -14.32 -17.35
CA MET A 1 -22.64 -14.13 -17.71
C MET A 1 -22.55 -13.37 -19.03
N ARG A 2 -22.57 -12.03 -19.02
CA ARG A 2 -22.30 -11.17 -20.19
C ARG A 2 -20.98 -10.44 -19.92
N GLY A 3 -19.98 -10.60 -20.78
CA GLY A 3 -18.66 -9.99 -20.60
C GLY A 3 -17.45 -10.91 -20.85
N LYS A 4 -17.61 -12.04 -21.56
CA LYS A 4 -16.44 -12.79 -22.04
C LYS A 4 -15.88 -12.10 -23.28
N VAL A 5 -14.72 -11.50 -23.14
CA VAL A 5 -13.93 -11.02 -24.27
C VAL A 5 -13.37 -12.25 -24.99
N SER A 6 -13.87 -12.54 -26.19
CA SER A 6 -13.32 -13.59 -27.04
C SER A 6 -12.23 -12.98 -27.92
N LEU A 7 -11.00 -13.41 -27.73
CA LEU A 7 -9.84 -12.92 -28.47
C LEU A 7 -9.52 -13.92 -29.57
N GLY A 8 -9.62 -13.48 -30.83
CA GLY A 8 -9.34 -14.31 -31.99
C GLY A 8 -7.83 -14.56 -32.22
N PRO A 9 -7.46 -15.43 -33.18
CA PRO A 9 -6.07 -15.82 -33.42
C PRO A 9 -5.09 -14.67 -33.68
N TRP A 10 -5.58 -13.53 -34.20
CA TRP A 10 -4.79 -12.32 -34.43
C TRP A 10 -4.19 -11.74 -33.14
N PHE A 11 -4.80 -12.02 -31.99
CA PHE A 11 -4.40 -11.49 -30.70
C PHE A 11 -3.09 -12.12 -30.17
N THR A 12 -2.67 -13.27 -30.72
CA THR A 12 -1.36 -13.86 -30.42
C THR A 12 -0.20 -12.91 -30.80
N SER A 13 -0.36 -12.13 -31.86
CA SER A 13 0.64 -11.12 -32.23
C SER A 13 0.67 -9.94 -31.25
N VAL A 14 -0.48 -9.55 -30.71
CA VAL A 14 -0.57 -8.54 -29.65
C VAL A 14 0.12 -9.02 -28.37
N PHE A 15 -0.08 -10.27 -27.96
CA PHE A 15 0.64 -10.84 -26.81
C PHE A 15 2.15 -10.87 -27.01
N ARG A 16 2.64 -11.15 -28.22
CA ARG A 16 4.09 -11.09 -28.53
C ARG A 16 4.64 -9.67 -28.40
N LEU A 17 3.90 -8.66 -28.86
CA LEU A 17 4.25 -7.25 -28.68
C LEU A 17 4.30 -6.88 -27.18
N LEU A 18 3.25 -7.22 -26.42
CA LEU A 18 3.17 -6.96 -24.98
C LEU A 18 4.29 -7.67 -24.20
N ALA A 19 4.68 -8.87 -24.62
CA ALA A 19 5.81 -9.60 -24.03
C ALA A 19 7.13 -8.86 -24.28
N GLY A 20 7.36 -8.34 -25.49
CA GLY A 20 8.53 -7.50 -25.81
C GLY A 20 8.52 -6.16 -25.07
N ALA A 21 7.34 -5.58 -24.87
CA ALA A 21 7.13 -4.35 -24.11
C ALA A 21 7.34 -4.52 -22.59
N ARG A 22 7.66 -5.72 -22.08
CA ARG A 22 7.99 -5.95 -20.66
C ARG A 22 9.12 -5.04 -20.18
N ARG A 23 10.04 -4.64 -21.06
CA ARG A 23 11.15 -3.71 -20.76
C ARG A 23 10.69 -2.28 -20.49
N LEU A 24 9.48 -1.90 -20.92
CA LEU A 24 8.91 -0.58 -20.64
C LEU A 24 8.39 -0.47 -19.21
N ARG A 25 8.28 -1.58 -18.46
CA ARG A 25 7.81 -1.56 -17.07
C ARG A 25 8.73 -0.70 -16.21
N GLY A 26 8.12 0.18 -15.42
CA GLY A 26 8.85 1.14 -14.59
C GLY A 26 9.44 2.33 -15.34
N THR A 27 9.23 2.44 -16.66
CA THR A 27 9.53 3.64 -17.45
C THR A 27 8.28 4.53 -17.57
N PRO A 28 8.40 5.81 -17.96
CA PRO A 28 7.24 6.66 -18.26
C PRO A 28 6.31 6.11 -19.35
N PHE A 29 6.75 5.16 -20.18
CA PHE A 29 5.92 4.54 -21.20
C PHE A 29 5.14 3.31 -20.70
N ASP A 30 5.16 3.03 -19.40
CA ASP A 30 4.39 1.94 -18.79
C ASP A 30 2.91 2.31 -18.61
N LEU A 31 2.09 2.12 -19.65
CA LEU A 31 0.63 2.34 -19.59
C LEU A 31 -0.04 1.61 -18.43
N PHE A 32 0.43 0.41 -18.07
CA PHE A 32 -0.09 -0.35 -16.94
C PHE A 32 0.44 0.15 -15.59
N GLY A 33 1.59 0.84 -15.60
CA GLY A 33 2.19 1.49 -14.45
C GLY A 33 1.47 2.76 -14.00
N TYR A 34 0.66 3.38 -14.88
CA TYR A 34 -0.23 4.49 -14.56
C TYR A 34 -1.52 4.07 -13.86
N ALA A 35 -1.83 2.77 -13.80
CA ALA A 35 -2.99 2.28 -13.08
C ALA A 35 -2.96 2.80 -11.64
N HIS A 36 -3.99 3.54 -11.26
CA HIS A 36 -4.08 4.25 -9.97
C HIS A 36 -3.72 3.34 -8.77
N VAL A 37 -4.22 2.10 -8.77
CA VAL A 37 -3.93 1.08 -7.75
C VAL A 37 -2.42 0.81 -7.60
N ARG A 38 -1.65 0.74 -8.70
CA ARG A 38 -0.20 0.47 -8.65
C ARG A 38 0.60 1.64 -8.09
N ARG A 39 0.14 2.88 -8.33
CA ARG A 39 0.74 4.06 -7.74
C ARG A 39 0.53 4.09 -6.22
N VAL A 40 -0.70 3.81 -5.78
CA VAL A 40 -1.06 3.72 -4.36
C VAL A 40 -0.27 2.60 -3.67
N GLU A 41 -0.13 1.42 -4.29
CA GLU A 41 0.68 0.32 -3.72
C GLU A 41 2.14 0.73 -3.45
N ARG A 42 2.77 1.45 -4.39
CA ARG A 42 4.15 1.92 -4.21
C ARG A 42 4.26 2.97 -3.10
N GLU A 43 3.28 3.87 -3.03
CA GLU A 43 3.20 4.90 -1.99
C GLU A 43 3.08 4.28 -0.59
N LEU A 44 2.25 3.26 -0.43
CA LEU A 44 2.05 2.55 0.85
C LEU A 44 3.34 1.94 1.41
N ILE A 45 4.25 1.46 0.56
CA ILE A 45 5.53 0.91 1.01
C ILE A 45 6.38 2.01 1.67
N ALA A 46 6.45 3.19 1.05
CA ALA A 46 7.18 4.33 1.57
C ALA A 46 6.49 4.93 2.81
N GLU A 47 5.15 4.97 2.81
CA GLU A 47 4.32 5.37 3.95
C GLU A 47 4.59 4.48 5.17
N TYR A 48 4.51 3.15 5.00
CA TYR A 48 4.76 2.20 6.07
C TYR A 48 6.15 2.33 6.69
N ARG A 49 7.20 2.46 5.86
CA ARG A 49 8.57 2.65 6.37
C ARG A 49 8.68 3.89 7.26
N ARG A 50 8.12 5.02 6.83
CA ARG A 50 8.11 6.27 7.61
C ARG A 50 7.33 6.11 8.92
N VAL A 51 6.20 5.42 8.88
CA VAL A 51 5.40 5.12 10.07
C VAL A 51 6.21 4.31 11.07
N ILE A 52 6.89 3.25 10.64
CA ILE A 52 7.71 2.43 11.53
C ILE A 52 8.86 3.25 12.13
N GLU A 53 9.55 4.07 11.34
CA GLU A 53 10.59 4.98 11.84
C GLU A 53 10.06 5.97 12.88
N GLU A 54 8.81 6.44 12.72
CA GLU A 54 8.16 7.30 13.71
C GLU A 54 7.78 6.54 14.98
N VAL A 55 7.15 5.37 14.85
CA VAL A 55 6.77 4.53 15.98
C VAL A 55 7.99 4.17 16.83
N LEU A 56 9.11 3.81 16.18
CA LEU A 56 10.36 3.47 16.88
C LEU A 56 10.95 4.65 17.66
N ARG A 57 10.74 5.90 17.22
CA ARG A 57 11.20 7.08 17.96
C ARG A 57 10.45 7.31 19.26
N PHE A 58 9.21 6.83 19.35
CA PHE A 58 8.35 6.98 20.53
C PHE A 58 8.19 5.67 21.29
N LEU A 59 8.82 4.59 20.86
CA LEU A 59 8.64 3.26 21.44
C LEU A 59 9.19 3.21 22.88
N ASP A 60 8.34 2.77 23.81
CA ASP A 60 8.69 2.52 25.19
C ASP A 60 7.99 1.25 25.72
N PRO A 61 8.39 0.70 26.87
CA PRO A 61 7.80 -0.54 27.41
C PRO A 61 6.29 -0.46 27.68
N THR A 62 5.75 0.73 27.96
CA THR A 62 4.33 0.96 28.25
C THR A 62 3.47 1.05 26.99
N ASN A 63 4.06 1.43 25.85
CA ASN A 63 3.35 1.59 24.58
C ASN A 63 3.68 0.50 23.53
N HIS A 64 4.47 -0.51 23.89
CA HIS A 64 4.85 -1.61 23.00
C HIS A 64 3.66 -2.29 22.31
N ALA A 65 2.56 -2.55 23.03
CA ALA A 65 1.37 -3.17 22.44
C ALA A 65 0.72 -2.29 21.35
N LEU A 66 0.71 -0.96 21.55
CA LEU A 66 0.21 0.00 20.58
C LEU A 66 1.13 0.06 19.35
N ALA A 67 2.45 0.06 19.55
CA ALA A 67 3.43 0.01 18.48
C ALA A 67 3.29 -1.24 17.60
N VAL A 68 3.09 -2.42 18.21
CA VAL A 68 2.83 -3.68 17.49
C VAL A 68 1.53 -3.60 16.68
N THR A 69 0.49 -2.99 17.26
CA THR A 69 -0.80 -2.79 16.56
C THR A 69 -0.64 -1.91 15.32
N ILE A 70 0.11 -0.80 15.43
CA ILE A 70 0.42 0.06 14.29
C ILE A 70 1.23 -0.70 13.22
N ALA A 71 2.22 -1.47 13.65
CA ALA A 71 3.08 -2.24 12.75
C ALA A 71 2.32 -3.33 11.97
N GLY A 72 1.27 -3.90 12.56
CA GLY A 72 0.40 -4.91 11.96
C GLY A 72 -0.72 -4.35 11.07
N LEU A 73 -1.00 -3.06 11.13
CA LEU A 73 -2.09 -2.42 10.39
C LEU A 73 -2.07 -2.62 8.85
N PRO A 74 -0.90 -2.67 8.17
CA PRO A 74 -0.86 -2.91 6.72
C PRO A 74 -1.47 -4.24 6.28
N ASP A 75 -1.58 -5.23 7.17
CA ASP A 75 -2.22 -6.51 6.86
C ASP A 75 -3.72 -6.36 6.51
N GLU A 76 -4.36 -5.27 6.90
CA GLU A 76 -5.75 -4.97 6.56
C GLU A 76 -5.91 -4.54 5.08
N VAL A 77 -4.82 -4.11 4.42
CA VAL A 77 -4.82 -3.69 3.01
C VAL A 77 -4.72 -4.89 2.08
N ARG A 78 -5.80 -5.67 1.99
CA ARG A 78 -5.95 -6.84 1.09
C ARG A 78 -7.06 -6.64 0.05
N GLY A 79 -7.13 -7.54 -0.92
CA GLY A 79 -8.16 -7.55 -1.97
C GLY A 79 -7.69 -6.98 -3.32
N TYR A 80 -8.65 -6.79 -4.22
CA TYR A 80 -8.43 -6.36 -5.60
C TYR A 80 -9.20 -5.07 -5.91
N GLU A 81 -8.69 -4.32 -6.91
CA GLU A 81 -9.36 -3.15 -7.49
C GLU A 81 -9.92 -2.16 -6.45
N GLN A 82 -11.22 -1.85 -6.52
CA GLN A 82 -11.88 -0.87 -5.65
C GLN A 82 -11.83 -1.27 -4.18
N THR A 83 -12.04 -2.55 -3.87
CA THR A 83 -11.97 -3.06 -2.50
C THR A 83 -10.60 -2.78 -1.87
N LYS A 84 -9.53 -2.86 -2.67
CA LYS A 84 -8.19 -2.53 -2.18
C LYS A 84 -8.06 -1.04 -1.85
N LEU A 85 -8.57 -0.15 -2.70
CA LEU A 85 -8.55 1.30 -2.47
C LEU A 85 -9.38 1.72 -1.23
N ASP A 86 -10.52 1.08 -1.02
CA ASP A 86 -11.36 1.32 0.15
C ASP A 86 -10.65 0.86 1.44
N ASN A 87 -9.94 -0.27 1.37
CA ASN A 87 -9.12 -0.76 2.48
C ASN A 87 -7.92 0.15 2.77
N VAL A 88 -7.32 0.76 1.74
CA VAL A 88 -6.28 1.79 1.94
C VAL A 88 -6.83 3.00 2.69
N THR A 89 -8.03 3.44 2.34
CA THR A 89 -8.68 4.56 3.04
C THR A 89 -8.90 4.24 4.52
N ARG A 90 -9.42 3.04 4.82
CA ARG A 90 -9.60 2.57 6.21
C ARG A 90 -8.28 2.42 6.96
N TYR A 91 -7.25 1.88 6.31
CA TYR A 91 -5.90 1.78 6.86
C TYR A 91 -5.38 3.17 7.29
N ARG A 92 -5.49 4.18 6.43
CA ARG A 92 -5.02 5.55 6.73
C ARG A 92 -5.78 6.17 7.91
N GLN A 93 -7.10 6.01 7.95
CA GLN A 93 -7.93 6.49 9.07
C GLN A 93 -7.49 5.88 10.39
N ARG A 94 -7.36 4.55 10.43
CA ARG A 94 -6.98 3.83 11.64
C ARG A 94 -5.54 4.10 12.06
N LEU A 95 -4.64 4.31 11.10
CA LEU A 95 -3.27 4.71 11.34
C LEU A 95 -3.21 6.07 12.04
N ASP A 96 -3.97 7.05 11.55
CA ASP A 96 -4.01 8.40 12.12
C ASP A 96 -4.57 8.40 13.55
N ASP A 97 -5.58 7.57 13.83
CA ASP A 97 -6.13 7.38 15.17
C ASP A 97 -5.06 6.83 16.14
N LEU A 98 -4.40 5.73 15.76
CA LEU A 98 -3.40 5.08 16.60
C LEU A 98 -2.13 5.93 16.79
N ARG A 99 -1.72 6.71 15.77
CA ARG A 99 -0.59 7.65 15.90
C ARG A 99 -0.89 8.78 16.87
N ARG A 100 -2.13 9.28 16.89
CA ARG A 100 -2.55 10.29 17.88
C ARG A 100 -2.54 9.73 19.30
N GLU A 101 -2.94 8.47 19.47
CA GLU A 101 -2.85 7.78 20.74
C GLU A 101 -1.39 7.61 21.18
N LEU A 102 -0.50 7.16 20.29
CA LEU A 102 0.93 6.99 20.59
C LEU A 102 1.58 8.31 21.01
N THR A 103 1.23 9.41 20.34
CA THR A 103 1.73 10.75 20.68
C THR A 103 1.22 11.22 22.05
N ARG A 104 -0.03 10.89 22.42
CA ARG A 104 -0.61 11.25 23.73
C ARG A 104 0.00 10.45 24.87
N SER A 105 0.41 9.21 24.59
CA SER A 105 0.98 8.29 25.58
C SER A 105 2.46 8.55 25.90
N GLN A 106 3.07 9.64 25.41
CA GLN A 106 4.42 10.00 25.82
C GLN A 106 4.50 10.20 27.34
N PRO A 107 5.33 9.43 28.07
CA PRO A 107 5.90 9.93 29.30
C PRO A 107 6.93 11.01 28.94
N VAL A 108 6.92 12.12 29.68
CA VAL A 108 7.98 13.13 29.67
C VAL A 108 9.32 12.39 29.71
N SER A 109 10.13 12.58 28.67
CA SER A 109 11.54 12.18 28.67
C SER A 109 12.19 12.78 29.93
N ALA A 110 12.46 11.94 30.93
CA ALA A 110 13.33 12.31 32.05
C ALA A 110 14.74 12.57 31.49
N PRO A 111 15.46 13.58 32.03
CA PRO A 111 16.62 14.22 31.42
C PRO A 111 17.83 13.30 31.20
#